data_AF-A0A916HD30-F1
#
_entry.id   AF-A0A916HD30-F1
#
_cell.length_a   1.000
_cell.length_b   1.000
_cell.length_c   1.000
_cell.angle_alpha   90.00
_cell.angle_beta   90.00
_cell.angle_gamma   90.00
#
_symmetry.space_group_name_H-M   'P 1'
#
loop_
_entity.id
_entity.type
_entity.pdbx_description
1 polymer ?
#
loop_
_entity_poly.entity_id
_entity_poly.type
_entity_poly.pdbx_seq_one_letter_code
_entity_poly.pdbx_strand_id
1 'polypeptide(L)'
;MFASTLAPPEIASLPLVYRGKVRDLYAVDGQHLLMVASDRLSAFDVILPTAIPGKGAVLTAVSNFWFARTRHIVPNHLQRAEKTLEQALPDPAERARVADRAVV
;
A
#
# COMPACT_ATOMS: atom_id res chain seq x y z
N MET A 1 -0.03 4.44 -29.67
CA MET A 1 1.21 4.54 -28.86
C MET A 1 0.76 4.71 -27.41
N PHE A 2 0.59 3.61 -26.66
CA PHE A 2 0.06 3.68 -25.29
C PHE A 2 1.20 3.96 -24.33
N ALA A 3 1.24 5.18 -23.79
CA ALA A 3 2.28 5.62 -22.88
C ALA A 3 2.06 5.04 -21.47
N SER A 4 3.14 4.43 -20.98
CA SER A 4 3.57 4.27 -19.59
C SER A 4 2.56 3.70 -18.58
N THR A 5 2.63 2.39 -18.38
CA THR A 5 2.42 1.77 -17.08
C THR A 5 3.37 2.42 -16.08
N LEU A 6 2.85 3.27 -15.18
CA LEU A 6 3.60 3.66 -14.00
C LEU A 6 3.91 2.37 -13.23
N ALA A 7 5.17 1.93 -13.29
CA ALA A 7 5.68 0.89 -12.42
C ALA A 7 5.38 1.30 -10.98
N PRO A 8 4.97 0.37 -10.11
CA PRO A 8 4.69 0.69 -8.71
C PRO A 8 5.91 1.39 -8.11
N PRO A 9 5.71 2.37 -7.20
CA PRO A 9 6.83 3.07 -6.59
C PRO A 9 7.71 2.05 -5.88
N GLU A 10 8.93 1.90 -6.38
CA GLU A 10 9.92 1.04 -5.75
C GLU A 10 10.38 1.71 -4.46
N ILE A 11 10.19 0.99 -3.36
CA ILE A 11 10.79 1.26 -2.06
C ILE A 11 12.05 0.40 -2.04
N ALA A 12 13.21 1.03 -2.15
CA ALA A 12 14.50 0.36 -2.16
C ALA A 12 15.03 0.10 -0.76
N SER A 13 14.59 0.90 0.23
CA SER A 13 15.07 0.80 1.60
C SER A 13 14.50 -0.37 2.41
N LEU A 14 13.43 -1.01 1.95
CA LEU A 14 12.77 -2.11 2.65
C LEU A 14 12.74 -3.40 1.81
N PRO A 15 12.93 -4.58 2.41
CA PRO A 15 12.81 -5.86 1.70
C PRO A 15 11.37 -6.09 1.21
N LEU A 16 11.19 -6.35 -0.09
CA LEU A 16 9.92 -6.79 -0.65
C LEU A 16 9.65 -8.24 -0.21
N VAL A 17 8.58 -8.45 0.55
CA VAL A 17 8.16 -9.77 1.04
C VAL A 17 7.23 -10.45 0.05
N TYR A 18 6.26 -9.70 -0.48
CA TYR A 18 5.24 -10.27 -1.36
C TYR A 18 4.68 -9.21 -2.31
N ARG A 19 4.49 -9.60 -3.57
CA ARG A 19 3.80 -8.80 -4.59
C ARG A 19 2.54 -9.53 -5.02
N GLY A 20 1.40 -9.06 -4.54
CA GLY A 20 0.09 -9.56 -4.94
C GLY A 20 -0.40 -8.91 -6.24
N LYS A 21 -1.62 -9.26 -6.65
CA LYS A 21 -2.26 -8.66 -7.83
C LYS A 21 -2.34 -7.13 -7.75
N VAL A 22 -2.69 -6.59 -6.58
CA VAL A 22 -2.99 -5.16 -6.39
C VAL A 22 -2.24 -4.49 -5.23
N ARG A 23 -1.49 -5.23 -4.41
CA ARG A 23 -0.74 -4.70 -3.27
C ARG A 23 0.66 -5.30 -3.21
N ASP A 24 1.61 -4.51 -2.73
CA ASP A 24 2.98 -4.92 -2.44
C ASP A 24 3.18 -4.83 -0.91
N LEU A 25 3.89 -5.80 -0.33
CA LEU A 25 4.19 -5.90 1.09
C LEU A 25 5.69 -5.85 1.31
N TYR A 26 6.14 -4.94 2.16
CA TYR A 26 7.54 -4.77 2.53
C TYR A 26 7.73 -5.07 4.01
N ALA A 27 8.84 -5.72 4.37
CA ALA A 27 9.18 -5.97 5.77
C ALA A 27 9.70 -4.68 6.40
N VAL A 28 9.06 -4.22 7.48
CA VAL A 28 9.56 -3.09 8.28
C VAL A 28 10.44 -3.62 9.41
N ASP A 29 9.96 -4.64 10.11
CA ASP A 29 10.71 -5.39 11.12
C ASP A 29 10.05 -6.77 11.34
N GLY A 30 10.38 -7.46 12.43
CA GLY A 30 9.83 -8.78 12.73
C GLY A 30 8.33 -8.81 13.07
N GLN A 31 7.66 -7.68 13.26
CA GLN A 31 6.25 -7.58 13.66
C GLN A 31 5.40 -6.69 12.73
N HIS A 32 6.04 -5.83 11.92
CA HIS A 32 5.34 -4.86 11.08
C HIS A 32 5.62 -5.06 9.60
N LEU A 33 4.60 -4.82 8.78
CA LEU A 33 4.69 -4.78 7.33
C LEU A 33 4.29 -3.40 6.84
N LEU A 34 4.93 -2.91 5.80
CA LEU A 34 4.42 -1.79 5.04
C LEU A 34 3.63 -2.33 3.85
N MET A 35 2.35 -2.02 3.79
CA MET A 35 1.45 -2.43 2.71
C MET A 35 1.18 -1.24 1.78
N VAL A 36 1.51 -1.39 0.50
CA VAL A 36 1.35 -0.35 -0.52
C VAL A 36 0.29 -0.79 -1.54
N ALA A 37 -0.79 -0.02 -1.66
CA ALA A 37 -1.80 -0.25 -2.69
C ALA A 37 -1.35 0.30 -4.05
N SER A 38 -1.31 -0.56 -5.06
CA SER A 38 -0.93 -0.18 -6.41
C SER A 38 -2.13 0.29 -7.25
N ASP A 39 -1.85 0.94 -8.37
CA ASP A 39 -2.85 1.28 -9.39
C ASP A 39 -3.16 0.11 -10.34
N ARG A 40 -2.54 -1.06 -10.13
CA ARG A 40 -2.83 -2.29 -10.88
C ARG A 40 -4.27 -2.74 -10.65
N LEU A 41 -4.89 -3.24 -11.71
CA LEU A 41 -6.23 -3.82 -11.71
C LEU A 41 -6.14 -5.26 -12.18
N SER A 42 -6.95 -6.15 -11.60
CA SER A 42 -7.06 -7.54 -12.06
C SER A 42 -8.50 -7.92 -12.35
N ALA A 43 -8.72 -8.66 -13.41
CA ALA A 43 -9.99 -9.27 -13.78
C ALA A 43 -9.73 -10.65 -14.39
N PHE A 44 -10.65 -11.60 -14.18
CA PHE A 44 -10.51 -12.98 -14.66
C PHE A 44 -9.15 -13.60 -14.28
N ASP A 45 -8.73 -13.39 -13.03
CA ASP A 45 -7.45 -13.82 -12.45
C ASP A 45 -6.17 -13.27 -13.08
N VAL A 46 -6.26 -12.36 -14.05
CA VAL A 46 -5.11 -11.75 -14.73
C VAL A 46 -4.96 -10.29 -14.32
N ILE A 47 -3.73 -9.83 -14.11
CA ILE A 47 -3.40 -8.41 -13.95
C ILE A 47 -3.46 -7.75 -15.33
N LEU A 48 -4.27 -6.71 -15.46
CA LEU A 48 -4.44 -6.00 -16.72
C LEU A 48 -3.21 -5.13 -17.05
N PRO A 49 -2.85 -4.97 -18.33
CA PRO A 49 -1.69 -4.17 -18.74
C PRO A 49 -1.88 -2.68 -18.49
N THR A 50 -3.12 -2.21 -18.30
CA THR A 50 -3.43 -0.80 -18.06
C THR A 50 -3.81 -0.57 -16.61
N ALA A 51 -3.05 0.28 -15.92
CA ALA A 51 -3.35 0.71 -14.56
C ALA A 51 -4.47 1.76 -14.53
N ILE A 52 -5.11 1.93 -13.37
CA ILE A 52 -6.07 3.01 -13.12
C ILE A 52 -5.40 4.03 -12.20
N PRO A 53 -4.93 5.19 -12.72
CA PRO A 53 -4.21 6.17 -11.92
C PRO A 53 -4.99 6.61 -10.68
N GLY A 54 -4.33 6.60 -9.52
CA GLY A 54 -4.92 7.03 -8.25
C GLY A 54 -5.84 6.02 -7.58
N LYS A 55 -6.10 4.86 -8.19
CA LYS A 55 -6.93 3.80 -7.61
C LYS A 55 -6.38 3.32 -6.27
N GLY A 56 -5.06 3.12 -6.17
CA GLY A 56 -4.41 2.68 -4.92
C GLY A 56 -4.74 3.63 -3.76
N ALA A 57 -4.60 4.94 -4.00
CA ALA A 57 -4.89 5.97 -3.01
C ALA A 57 -6.35 5.98 -2.57
N VAL A 58 -7.29 5.94 -3.52
CA VAL A 58 -8.74 5.92 -3.23
C VAL A 58 -9.11 4.68 -2.42
N LEU A 59 -8.60 3.50 -2.79
CA LEU A 59 -8.91 2.26 -2.06
C LEU A 59 -8.29 2.24 -0.66
N THR A 60 -7.09 2.80 -0.48
CA THR A 60 -6.50 2.97 0.85
C THR A 60 -7.34 3.91 1.72
N ALA A 61 -7.81 5.04 1.17
CA ALA A 61 -8.69 5.97 1.89
C ALA A 61 -10.01 5.30 2.32
N VAL A 62 -10.64 4.51 1.43
CA VAL A 62 -11.86 3.75 1.75
C VAL A 62 -11.60 2.72 2.85
N SER A 63 -10.49 1.99 2.78
CA SER A 63 -10.11 1.05 3.85
C SER A 63 -9.92 1.76 5.18
N ASN A 64 -9.19 2.87 5.21
CA ASN A 64 -8.96 3.65 6.43
C ASN A 64 -10.27 4.19 7.03
N PHE A 65 -11.18 4.68 6.19
CA PHE A 65 -12.52 5.10 6.62
C PHE A 65 -13.25 3.96 7.35
N TRP A 66 -13.28 2.76 6.74
CA TRP A 66 -13.97 1.62 7.34
C TRP A 66 -13.28 1.12 8.60
N PHE A 67 -11.95 1.03 8.64
CA PHE A 67 -11.21 0.65 9.85
C PHE A 67 -11.45 1.61 11.01
N ALA A 68 -11.57 2.91 10.73
CA ALA A 68 -11.95 3.90 11.74
C ALA A 68 -13.41 3.72 12.18
N ARG A 69 -14.34 3.53 11.24
CA ARG A 69 -15.77 3.41 11.52
C ARG A 69 -16.13 2.16 12.32
N THR A 70 -15.43 1.05 12.08
CA THR A 70 -15.70 -0.26 12.71
C THR A 70 -14.77 -0.58 13.88
N ARG A 71 -13.93 0.37 14.31
CA ARG A 71 -12.95 0.19 15.41
C ARG A 71 -13.51 -0.40 16.70
N HIS A 72 -14.78 -0.15 16.98
CA HIS A 72 -15.49 -0.54 18.19
C HIS A 72 -16.14 -1.93 18.08
N ILE A 73 -16.15 -2.53 16.88
CA ILE A 73 -16.73 -3.83 16.60
C ILE A 73 -15.65 -4.91 16.74
N VAL A 74 -14.49 -4.70 16.11
CA VAL A 74 -13.37 -5.65 16.11
C VAL A 74 -12.03 -4.91 15.99
N PRO A 75 -10.99 -5.33 16.75
CA PRO A 75 -9.65 -4.82 16.56
C PRO A 75 -9.13 -5.10 15.14
N ASN A 76 -8.36 -4.18 14.58
CA ASN A 76 -7.73 -4.36 13.26
C ASN A 76 -6.23 -4.08 13.30
N HIS A 77 -5.52 -4.45 12.24
CA HIS A 77 -4.05 -4.37 12.18
C HIS A 77 -3.53 -2.94 12.32
N LEU A 78 -4.23 -1.93 11.78
CA LEU A 78 -3.81 -0.53 11.89
C LEU A 78 -3.81 -0.02 13.34
N GLN A 79 -4.72 -0.52 14.18
CA GLN A 79 -4.75 -0.14 15.61
C GLN A 79 -3.59 -0.75 16.39
N ARG A 80 -3.13 -1.93 15.98
CA ARG A 80 -2.08 -2.69 16.66
C ARG A 80 -0.68 -2.35 16.16
N ALA A 81 -0.57 -1.66 15.04
CA ALA A 81 0.71 -1.36 14.42
C ALA A 81 1.58 -0.45 15.30
N GLU A 82 1.00 0.44 16.11
CA GLU A 82 1.70 1.39 17.00
C GLU A 82 2.93 2.08 16.36
N LYS A 83 2.95 2.15 15.03
CA LYS A 83 4.08 2.58 14.21
C LYS A 83 3.56 3.44 13.07
N THR A 84 4.15 4.61 12.96
CA THR A 84 3.82 5.58 11.91
C THR A 84 4.52 5.24 10.61
N LEU A 85 3.99 5.75 9.50
CA LEU A 85 4.66 5.63 8.19
C LEU A 85 6.07 6.23 8.20
N GLU A 86 6.31 7.29 8.96
CA GLU A 86 7.64 7.89 9.13
C GLU A 86 8.64 6.95 9.78
N GLN A 87 8.22 6.22 10.82
CA GLN A 87 9.06 5.25 11.50
C GLN A 87 9.29 4.00 10.65
N ALA A 88 8.29 3.60 9.86
CA ALA A 88 8.38 2.44 8.98
C ALA A 88 9.18 2.70 7.69
N LEU A 89 9.11 3.93 7.16
CA LEU A 89 9.78 4.35 5.93
C LEU A 89 10.47 5.71 6.16
N PRO A 90 11.67 5.72 6.76
CA PRO A 90 12.34 6.95 7.18
C PRO A 90 12.75 7.88 6.03
N ASP A 91 13.07 7.31 4.85
CA ASP A 91 13.44 8.10 3.69
C ASP A 91 12.25 8.97 3.21
N PRO A 92 12.36 10.31 3.27
CA PRO A 92 11.27 11.21 2.91
C PRO A 92 10.92 11.15 1.41
N ALA A 93 11.89 10.88 0.53
CA ALA A 93 11.65 10.75 -0.89
C ALA A 93 10.89 9.46 -1.21
N GLU A 94 11.19 8.35 -0.54
CA GLU A 94 10.42 7.11 -0.69
C GLU A 94 9.01 7.25 -0.10
N ARG A 95 8.91 7.83 1.10
CA ARG A 95 7.64 8.08 1.78
C ARG A 95 6.70 8.98 0.98
N ALA A 96 7.22 10.04 0.36
CA ALA A 96 6.43 10.93 -0.49
C ALA A 96 5.77 10.21 -1.68
N ARG A 97 6.39 9.16 -2.23
CA ARG A 97 5.85 8.39 -3.36
C ARG A 97 4.65 7.51 -2.99
N VAL A 98 4.47 7.22 -1.71
CA VAL A 98 3.46 6.25 -1.23
C VAL A 98 2.52 6.80 -0.16
N ALA A 99 2.65 8.07 0.23
CA ALA A 99 1.97 8.67 1.38
C ALA A 99 0.43 8.53 1.34
N ASP A 100 -0.17 8.53 0.15
CA ASP A 100 -1.62 8.43 -0.06
C ASP A 100 -2.14 6.99 -0.15
N ARG A 101 -1.25 6.00 -0.26
CA ARG A 101 -1.58 4.62 -0.64
C ARG A 101 -0.92 3.55 0.22
N ALA A 102 -0.11 3.94 1.21
CA ALA A 102 0.56 3.03 2.13
C ALA A 102 -0.04 3.04 3.53
N VAL A 103 0.00 1.88 4.18
CA VAL A 103 -0.32 1.69 5.60
C VAL A 103 0.70 0.75 6.23
N VAL A 104 0.93 0.92 7.54
CA VAL A 104 1.77 0.04 8.36
C VAL A 104 0.86 -0.89 9.17
#